data_AF-A0A9K3LFD5-F1
#
_entry.id   AF-A0A9K3LFD5-F1
#
_cell.length_a   1.000
_cell.length_b   1.000
_cell.length_c   1.000
_cell.angle_alpha   90.00
_cell.angle_beta   90.00
_cell.angle_gamma   90.00
#
_symmetry.space_group_name_H-M   'P 1'
#
loop_
_entity.id
_entity.type
_entity.pdbx_description
1 polymer ?
#
loop_
_entity_poly.entity_id
_entity_poly.type
_entity_poly.pdbx_seq_one_letter_code
_entity_poly.pdbx_strand_id
1 'polypeptide(L)'
;MNATTYSSSYRQPMVPPLYFERTKTKNDSETSSTLPPEILSLCLTAYANWGDLAKLACVQKSWSNLLVDSANQSTESKWELAQALLKGDCGLAPNAERAVQILTELAVAVPVDESGKPLHTDTQANNNTTNNTCFTPAAKQLAECHLMGQGVPQDSKLGLAWLESAFYYGHDAEAAHDIALIYEYGRHSIEVDVVAAAQWFERGAEAGNVESMAELGLCYELGCGVEQSDEQALDWYTKAANLGHATAKFSVGEIFEEARGVPQSDEEACLWYYRAALVGDQDSKVALRRLYDIARIVVPGVADILNE
;
A
#
# COMPACT_ATOMS: atom_id res chain seq x y z
N MET A 1 11.91 13.80 -46.95
CA MET A 1 11.63 14.44 -45.64
C MET A 1 11.57 13.32 -44.62
N ASN A 2 12.68 13.06 -43.93
CA ASN A 2 12.78 11.97 -42.93
C ASN A 2 12.77 12.62 -41.54
N ALA A 3 11.77 12.27 -40.73
CA ALA A 3 11.72 12.64 -39.32
C ALA A 3 12.41 11.53 -38.51
N THR A 4 13.58 11.84 -37.96
CA THR A 4 14.33 10.98 -37.04
C THR A 4 13.84 11.17 -35.61
N THR A 5 13.39 10.07 -35.03
CA THR A 5 13.15 9.85 -33.59
C THR A 5 14.45 9.96 -32.79
N TYR A 6 14.45 10.76 -31.73
CA TYR A 6 15.48 10.72 -30.68
C TYR A 6 14.85 10.24 -29.37
N SER A 7 15.07 8.96 -29.04
CA SER A 7 14.88 8.43 -27.69
C SER A 7 16.11 8.79 -26.86
N SER A 8 15.98 9.74 -25.94
CA SER A 8 17.03 10.04 -24.95
C SER A 8 16.82 9.18 -23.72
N SER A 9 17.43 7.99 -23.70
CA SER A 9 17.60 7.19 -22.49
C SER A 9 18.59 7.91 -21.57
N TYR A 10 18.08 8.69 -20.61
CA TYR A 10 18.89 9.20 -19.51
C TYR A 10 19.32 8.03 -18.62
N ARG A 11 20.52 7.49 -18.83
CA ARG A 11 21.20 6.69 -17.80
C ARG A 11 21.63 7.65 -16.70
N GLN A 12 21.03 7.51 -15.52
CA GLN A 12 21.53 8.22 -14.34
C GLN A 12 22.98 7.77 -14.04
N PRO A 13 23.88 8.70 -13.66
CA PRO A 13 25.23 8.35 -13.26
C PRO A 13 25.19 7.51 -11.98
N MET A 14 25.73 6.29 -12.04
CA MET A 14 25.93 5.43 -10.86
C MET A 14 26.97 6.08 -9.94
N VAL A 15 26.50 6.61 -8.80
CA VAL A 15 27.37 7.11 -7.72
C VAL A 15 27.75 5.90 -6.84
N PRO A 16 29.00 5.77 -6.39
CA PRO A 16 29.40 4.64 -5.55
C PRO A 16 28.61 4.61 -4.22
N PRO A 17 28.13 3.43 -3.76
CA PRO A 17 27.28 3.30 -2.58
C PRO A 17 28.03 3.63 -1.28
N LEU A 18 27.39 4.39 -0.39
CA LEU A 18 27.90 4.76 0.94
C LEU A 18 27.91 3.58 1.93
N TYR A 19 29.09 3.13 2.37
CA TYR A 19 29.25 2.07 3.38
C TYR A 19 28.97 2.61 4.81
N PHE A 20 27.92 2.10 5.47
CA PHE A 20 27.66 2.29 6.90
C PHE A 20 28.21 1.10 7.71
N GLU A 21 29.53 0.86 7.69
CA GLU A 21 30.13 -0.05 8.67
C GLU A 21 30.78 0.71 9.82
N ARG A 22 30.45 0.30 11.05
CA ARG A 22 31.10 0.73 12.28
C ARG A 22 32.43 -0.01 12.44
N THR A 23 33.42 0.26 11.58
CA THR A 23 34.75 -0.35 11.74
C THR A 23 35.50 0.35 12.88
N LYS A 24 35.59 -0.33 14.03
CA LYS A 24 36.64 -0.06 15.01
C LYS A 24 37.99 -0.42 14.37
N THR A 25 38.69 0.53 13.76
CA THR A 25 40.13 0.41 13.53
C THR A 25 40.84 1.75 13.61
N LYS A 26 42.00 1.70 14.28
CA LYS A 26 42.98 2.75 14.48
C LYS A 26 43.55 3.27 13.16
N ASN A 27 43.93 4.55 13.21
CA ASN A 27 44.87 5.26 12.33
C ASN A 27 44.58 5.19 10.84
N ASP A 28 44.02 6.27 10.29
CA ASP A 28 44.46 6.80 8.99
C ASP A 28 44.35 8.32 8.99
N SER A 29 45.51 8.96 8.82
CA SER A 29 45.67 10.37 8.55
C SER A 29 45.45 10.60 7.06
N GLU A 30 44.22 10.84 6.66
CA GLU A 30 43.90 11.41 5.35
C GLU A 30 43.16 12.73 5.56
N THR A 31 43.75 13.81 5.08
CA THR A 31 43.18 15.15 5.07
C THR A 31 41.93 15.17 4.21
N SER A 32 40.79 14.87 4.83
CA SER A 32 39.46 15.09 4.29
C SER A 32 39.29 16.58 4.00
N SER A 33 39.19 16.96 2.74
CA SER A 33 38.87 18.34 2.33
C SER A 33 37.44 18.67 2.77
N THR A 34 37.30 19.26 3.95
CA THR A 34 36.04 19.75 4.51
C THR A 34 35.58 21.00 3.78
N LEU A 35 34.36 21.01 3.27
CA LEU A 35 33.75 22.22 2.72
C LEU A 35 33.58 23.29 3.82
N PRO A 36 33.79 24.59 3.51
CA PRO A 36 33.57 25.67 4.45
C PRO A 36 32.10 25.75 4.93
N PRO A 37 31.86 26.08 6.22
CA PRO A 37 30.54 26.07 6.85
C PRO A 37 29.53 27.06 6.21
N GLU A 38 30.01 28.09 5.53
CA GLU A 38 29.19 29.09 4.84
C GLU A 38 28.59 28.57 3.52
N ILE A 39 29.32 27.68 2.82
CA ILE A 39 28.79 26.98 1.64
C ILE A 39 27.77 25.93 2.08
N LEU A 40 27.98 25.35 3.26
CA LEU A 40 27.11 24.35 3.88
C LEU A 40 25.72 24.92 4.19
N SER A 41 25.66 26.11 4.81
CA SER A 41 24.39 26.79 5.09
C SER A 41 23.66 27.19 3.81
N LEU A 42 24.39 27.66 2.80
CA LEU A 42 23.83 28.00 1.48
C LEU A 42 23.24 26.77 0.77
N CYS A 43 23.91 25.63 0.76
CA CYS A 43 23.37 24.38 0.21
C CYS A 43 22.12 23.93 0.98
N LEU A 44 22.14 23.95 2.31
CA LEU A 44 20.99 23.57 3.15
C LEU A 44 19.77 24.48 2.94
N THR A 45 19.98 25.77 2.69
CA THR A 45 18.87 26.71 2.40
C THR A 45 18.35 26.67 0.97
N ALA A 46 19.15 26.16 0.01
CA ALA A 46 18.84 26.19 -1.41
C ALA A 46 18.32 24.84 -1.96
N TYR A 47 18.65 23.71 -1.33
CA TYR A 47 18.20 22.39 -1.78
C TYR A 47 16.92 21.97 -1.05
N ALA A 48 15.80 22.17 -1.73
CA ALA A 48 14.47 21.78 -1.25
C ALA A 48 14.19 20.27 -1.36
N ASN A 49 15.04 19.48 -2.05
CA ASN A 49 14.80 18.06 -2.31
C ASN A 49 15.95 17.18 -1.78
N TRP A 50 15.61 16.22 -0.92
CA TRP A 50 16.53 15.30 -0.24
C TRP A 50 17.41 14.44 -1.16
N GLY A 51 16.95 14.19 -2.39
CA GLY A 51 17.74 13.53 -3.42
C GLY A 51 19.03 14.26 -3.78
N ASP A 52 19.11 15.58 -3.59
CA ASP A 52 20.34 16.36 -3.84
C ASP A 52 21.22 16.48 -2.59
N LEU A 53 20.61 16.44 -1.39
CA LEU A 53 21.34 16.42 -0.12
C LEU A 53 22.09 15.09 0.08
N ALA A 54 21.47 13.98 -0.30
CA ALA A 54 22.08 12.65 -0.28
C ALA A 54 23.23 12.51 -1.30
N LYS A 55 23.11 13.12 -2.49
CA LYS A 55 24.21 13.25 -3.46
C LYS A 55 25.38 14.07 -2.92
N LEU A 56 25.13 15.12 -2.13
CA LEU A 56 26.17 15.93 -1.49
C LEU A 56 26.85 15.19 -0.33
N ALA A 57 26.12 14.37 0.43
CA ALA A 57 26.65 13.55 1.51
C ALA A 57 27.62 12.45 1.02
N CYS A 58 27.58 12.08 -0.26
CA CYS A 58 28.53 11.14 -0.88
C CYS A 58 29.99 11.63 -0.86
N VAL A 59 30.24 12.91 -0.55
CA VAL A 59 31.57 13.54 -0.62
C VAL A 59 32.33 13.47 0.73
N GLN A 60 31.66 13.24 1.88
CA GLN A 60 32.33 13.23 3.19
C GLN A 60 31.64 12.38 4.26
N LYS A 61 32.44 11.64 5.05
CA LYS A 61 31.99 10.85 6.22
C LYS A 61 31.31 11.67 7.33
N SER A 62 31.56 12.98 7.44
CA SER A 62 30.93 13.85 8.44
C SER A 62 29.48 14.25 8.10
N TRP A 63 29.01 13.96 6.89
CA TRP A 63 27.68 14.35 6.41
C TRP A 63 26.58 13.36 6.79
N SER A 64 26.91 12.13 7.23
CA SER A 64 25.92 11.18 7.75
C SER A 64 25.20 11.74 8.97
N ASN A 65 25.91 12.45 9.84
CA ASN A 65 25.34 13.06 11.03
C ASN A 65 24.50 14.27 10.67
N LEU A 66 24.97 15.13 9.75
CA LEU A 66 24.19 16.26 9.23
C LEU A 66 22.89 15.81 8.54
N LEU A 67 22.93 14.71 7.80
CA LEU A 67 21.78 14.14 7.09
C LEU A 67 20.76 13.54 8.08
N VAL A 68 21.24 12.90 9.15
CA VAL A 68 20.38 12.42 10.26
C VAL A 68 19.82 13.59 11.06
N ASP A 69 20.64 14.61 11.34
CA ASP A 69 20.25 15.81 12.08
C ASP A 69 19.23 16.65 11.29
N SER A 70 19.37 16.73 9.98
CA SER A 70 18.37 17.35 9.11
C SER A 70 17.11 16.49 9.03
N ALA A 71 17.23 15.16 8.92
CA ALA A 71 16.06 14.29 8.86
C ALA A 71 15.26 14.36 10.16
N ASN A 72 15.94 14.51 11.29
CA ASN A 72 15.31 14.72 12.60
C ASN A 72 14.52 16.04 12.73
N GLN A 73 14.61 16.97 11.77
CA GLN A 73 13.87 18.23 11.81
C GLN A 73 12.39 18.08 11.43
N SER A 74 12.01 17.04 10.69
CA SER A 74 10.60 16.76 10.36
C SER A 74 10.32 15.26 10.20
N THR A 75 9.07 14.85 10.50
CA THR A 75 8.63 13.46 10.34
C THR A 75 8.63 13.01 8.87
N GLU A 76 8.29 13.91 7.95
CA GLU A 76 8.31 13.67 6.50
C GLU A 76 9.73 13.40 5.99
N SER A 77 10.71 14.18 6.45
CA SER A 77 12.11 13.98 6.06
C SER A 77 12.70 12.68 6.60
N LYS A 78 12.31 12.27 7.82
CA LYS A 78 12.66 10.93 8.34
C LYS A 78 12.07 9.82 7.48
N TRP A 79 10.82 9.97 7.05
CA TRP A 79 10.13 8.99 6.20
C TRP A 79 10.83 8.84 4.85
N GLU A 80 11.14 9.95 4.17
CA GLU A 80 11.86 9.91 2.89
C GLU A 80 13.24 9.27 3.02
N LEU A 81 13.97 9.55 4.11
CA LEU A 81 15.25 8.92 4.39
C LEU A 81 15.11 7.40 4.56
N ALA A 82 14.11 6.94 5.32
CA ALA A 82 13.86 5.52 5.50
C ALA A 82 13.58 4.82 4.16
N GLN A 83 12.77 5.41 3.29
CA GLN A 83 12.50 4.87 1.95
C GLN A 83 13.77 4.80 1.09
N ALA A 84 14.56 5.87 1.07
CA ALA A 84 15.80 5.90 0.28
C ALA A 84 16.80 4.84 0.75
N LEU A 85 16.89 4.59 2.06
CA LEU A 85 17.73 3.54 2.64
C LEU A 85 17.22 2.12 2.34
N LEU A 86 15.91 1.91 2.22
CA LEU A 86 15.35 0.61 1.82
C LEU A 86 15.63 0.30 0.34
N LYS A 87 15.46 1.31 -0.53
CA LYS A 87 15.62 1.15 -1.99
C LYS A 87 17.07 1.25 -2.47
N GLY A 88 17.94 1.90 -1.69
CA GLY A 88 19.29 2.25 -2.13
C GLY A 88 19.30 3.39 -3.17
N ASP A 89 18.37 4.33 -3.01
CA ASP A 89 18.17 5.45 -3.94
C ASP A 89 18.94 6.71 -3.47
N CYS A 90 18.89 7.77 -4.27
CA CYS A 90 19.46 9.08 -3.94
C CYS A 90 20.98 9.08 -3.64
N GLY A 91 21.72 8.05 -4.09
CA GLY A 91 23.15 7.90 -3.82
C GLY A 91 23.48 7.25 -2.47
N LEU A 92 22.47 6.81 -1.72
CA LEU A 92 22.65 6.04 -0.49
C LEU A 92 22.82 4.56 -0.80
N ALA A 93 23.72 3.87 -0.10
CA ALA A 93 23.71 2.42 -0.14
C ALA A 93 22.44 1.88 0.55
N PRO A 94 21.91 0.74 0.09
CA PRO A 94 20.82 0.09 0.80
C PRO A 94 21.26 -0.28 2.21
N ASN A 95 20.51 0.20 3.21
CA ASN A 95 20.73 -0.11 4.63
C ASN A 95 19.39 -0.27 5.32
N ALA A 96 18.85 -1.48 5.22
CA ALA A 96 17.56 -1.83 5.77
C ALA A 96 17.53 -1.78 7.31
N GLU A 97 18.62 -2.16 8.00
CA GLU A 97 18.70 -2.10 9.46
C GLU A 97 18.47 -0.66 9.98
N ARG A 98 19.12 0.31 9.32
CA ARG A 98 18.96 1.72 9.69
C ARG A 98 17.58 2.25 9.30
N ALA A 99 17.04 1.81 8.16
CA ALA A 99 15.69 2.19 7.76
C ALA A 99 14.65 1.70 8.78
N VAL A 100 14.73 0.45 9.24
CA VAL A 100 13.84 -0.10 10.27
C VAL A 100 13.90 0.73 11.55
N GLN A 101 15.10 1.11 12.02
CA GLN A 101 15.23 1.98 13.20
C GLN A 101 14.49 3.31 13.02
N ILE A 102 14.62 3.96 11.86
CA ILE A 102 13.94 5.23 11.57
C ILE A 102 12.42 5.02 11.50
N LEU A 103 11.97 3.93 10.88
CA LEU A 103 10.54 3.58 10.81
C LEU A 103 9.96 3.31 12.21
N THR A 104 10.70 2.62 13.08
CA THR A 104 10.27 2.41 14.47
C THR A 104 10.17 3.73 15.23
N GLU A 105 11.08 4.69 15.01
CA GLU A 105 11.00 6.04 15.58
C GLU A 105 9.77 6.83 15.10
N LEU A 106 9.39 6.65 13.83
CA LEU A 106 8.19 7.27 13.25
C LEU A 106 6.90 6.63 13.78
N ALA A 107 6.96 5.35 14.15
CA ALA A 107 5.83 4.57 14.62
C ALA A 107 5.57 4.69 16.15
N VAL A 108 6.37 5.46 16.90
CA VAL A 108 6.30 5.64 18.39
C VAL A 108 4.97 6.23 18.90
N ALA A 109 4.02 6.53 18.02
CA ALA A 109 2.65 6.89 18.35
C ALA A 109 1.91 5.83 19.21
N VAL A 110 2.34 4.57 19.15
CA VAL A 110 1.63 3.42 19.73
C VAL A 110 2.39 2.86 20.93
N PRO A 111 1.72 2.57 22.07
CA PRO A 111 2.36 1.85 23.16
C PRO A 111 2.82 0.47 22.68
N VAL A 112 4.12 0.21 22.80
CA VAL A 112 4.73 -1.10 22.47
C VAL A 112 5.11 -1.85 23.74
N ASP A 113 5.05 -3.19 23.70
CA ASP A 113 5.58 -4.03 24.76
C ASP A 113 7.12 -4.15 24.71
N GLU A 114 7.71 -4.90 25.65
CA GLU A 114 9.17 -5.11 25.71
C GLU A 114 9.76 -5.80 24.46
N SER A 115 8.92 -6.43 23.63
CA SER A 115 9.31 -7.05 22.36
C SER A 115 9.17 -6.13 21.15
N GLY A 116 8.70 -4.89 21.35
CA GLY A 116 8.42 -3.95 20.28
C GLY A 116 7.08 -4.20 19.57
N LYS A 117 6.21 -5.04 20.15
CA LYS A 117 4.89 -5.32 19.60
C LYS A 117 3.91 -4.21 19.97
N PRO A 118 3.16 -3.65 19.01
CA PRO A 118 2.04 -2.75 19.29
C PRO A 118 1.03 -3.39 20.25
N LEU A 119 0.69 -2.71 21.34
CA LEU A 119 -0.33 -3.14 22.29
C LEU A 119 -1.71 -2.68 21.81
N HIS A 120 -2.56 -3.63 21.43
CA HIS A 120 -3.95 -3.38 21.05
C HIS A 120 -4.90 -3.69 22.21
N THR A 121 -5.89 -2.84 22.43
CA THR A 121 -7.11 -3.18 23.17
C THR A 121 -8.27 -3.11 22.19
N ASP A 122 -9.13 -4.14 22.13
CA ASP A 122 -10.29 -4.25 21.22
C ASP A 122 -11.26 -3.05 21.26
N THR A 123 -11.11 -2.19 22.26
CA THR A 123 -11.77 -0.89 22.35
C THR A 123 -10.99 0.16 21.55
N GLN A 124 -11.58 0.58 20.42
CA GLN A 124 -11.25 1.76 19.62
C GLN A 124 -10.22 2.68 20.31
N ALA A 125 -8.99 2.66 19.79
CA ALA A 125 -7.96 3.59 20.20
C ALA A 125 -8.51 5.02 20.07
N ASN A 126 -8.55 5.74 21.18
CA ASN A 126 -9.07 7.10 21.27
C ASN A 126 -8.63 7.97 20.07
N ASN A 127 -9.58 8.68 19.48
CA ASN A 127 -9.48 9.58 18.31
C ASN A 127 -8.46 10.74 18.42
N ASN A 128 -7.56 10.71 19.41
CA ASN A 128 -6.55 11.73 19.68
C ASN A 128 -5.11 11.27 19.44
N THR A 129 -4.88 10.04 18.97
CA THR A 129 -3.53 9.47 18.81
C THR A 129 -3.07 9.47 17.36
N THR A 130 -2.94 10.67 16.79
CA THR A 130 -1.66 11.23 16.29
C THR A 130 -1.86 12.15 15.09
N ASN A 131 -1.50 13.42 15.26
CA ASN A 131 -1.29 14.37 14.17
C ASN A 131 -0.03 14.05 13.33
N ASN A 132 0.42 12.79 13.29
CA ASN A 132 1.61 12.37 12.56
C ASN A 132 1.19 11.71 11.25
N THR A 133 1.17 12.49 10.16
CA THR A 133 0.83 12.06 8.80
C THR A 133 1.67 10.88 8.30
N CYS A 134 2.87 10.70 8.84
CA CYS A 134 3.80 9.64 8.44
C CYS A 134 3.68 8.35 9.27
N PHE A 135 2.80 8.29 10.27
CA PHE A 135 2.64 7.09 11.11
C PHE A 135 2.20 5.88 10.28
N THR A 136 1.06 5.99 9.60
CA THR A 136 0.44 4.87 8.86
C THR A 136 1.37 4.31 7.78
N PRO A 137 1.96 5.14 6.89
CA PRO A 137 2.89 4.62 5.89
C PRO A 137 4.13 3.98 6.53
N ALA A 138 4.64 4.54 7.63
CA ALA A 138 5.77 3.97 8.36
C ALA A 138 5.43 2.61 8.98
N ALA A 139 4.25 2.46 9.58
CA ALA A 139 3.79 1.22 10.18
C ALA A 139 3.63 0.10 9.14
N LYS A 140 3.06 0.39 7.96
CA LYS A 140 2.96 -0.58 6.85
C LYS A 140 4.34 -0.99 6.34
N GLN A 141 5.24 -0.03 6.10
CA GLN A 141 6.58 -0.34 5.63
C GLN A 141 7.39 -1.13 6.66
N LEU A 142 7.21 -0.83 7.95
CA LEU A 142 7.81 -1.58 9.04
C LEU A 142 7.27 -3.01 9.11
N ALA A 143 5.96 -3.19 8.93
CA ALA A 143 5.35 -4.51 8.84
C ALA A 143 5.96 -5.34 7.71
N GLU A 144 6.09 -4.77 6.50
CA GLU A 144 6.74 -5.43 5.36
C GLU A 144 8.18 -5.86 5.69
N CYS A 145 8.95 -5.00 6.35
CA CYS A 145 10.32 -5.31 6.75
C CYS A 145 10.37 -6.53 7.68
N HIS A 146 9.46 -6.63 8.64
CA HIS A 146 9.37 -7.78 9.55
C HIS A 146 8.81 -9.05 8.86
N LEU A 147 7.81 -8.91 7.99
CA LEU A 147 7.22 -10.01 7.22
C LEU A 147 8.24 -10.66 6.25
N MET A 148 9.12 -9.84 5.67
CA MET A 148 10.13 -10.26 4.69
C MET A 148 11.51 -10.54 5.29
N GLY A 149 11.75 -10.09 6.53
CA GLY A 149 13.09 -10.15 7.15
C GLY A 149 14.08 -9.17 6.52
N GLN A 150 13.62 -8.00 6.06
CA GLN A 150 14.46 -6.97 5.44
C GLN A 150 15.07 -6.07 6.53
N GLY A 151 16.36 -6.24 6.81
CA GLY A 151 17.07 -5.45 7.83
C GLY A 151 16.76 -5.86 9.28
N VAL A 152 15.92 -6.86 9.48
CA VAL A 152 15.59 -7.48 10.77
C VAL A 152 15.34 -8.97 10.54
N PRO A 153 15.49 -9.83 11.56
CA PRO A 153 15.03 -11.20 11.47
C PRO A 153 13.56 -11.25 11.08
N GLN A 154 13.20 -12.21 10.22
CA GLN A 154 11.82 -12.41 9.80
C GLN A 154 10.95 -12.75 11.01
N ASP A 155 9.91 -11.96 11.24
CA ASP A 155 8.91 -12.16 12.29
C ASP A 155 7.52 -11.79 11.77
N SER A 156 6.78 -12.82 11.36
CA SER A 156 5.46 -12.66 10.77
C SER A 156 4.43 -12.17 11.77
N LYS A 157 4.58 -12.51 13.06
CA LYS A 157 3.66 -12.09 14.11
C LYS A 157 3.82 -10.61 14.42
N LEU A 158 5.07 -10.15 14.47
CA LEU A 158 5.36 -8.72 14.65
C LEU A 158 4.91 -7.91 13.44
N GLY A 159 5.14 -8.44 12.23
CA GLY A 159 4.66 -7.84 10.99
C GLY A 159 3.14 -7.64 10.97
N LEU A 160 2.38 -8.68 11.31
CA LEU A 160 0.92 -8.58 11.46
C LEU A 160 0.52 -7.56 12.53
N ALA A 161 1.18 -7.55 13.69
CA ALA A 161 0.85 -6.61 14.76
C ALA A 161 1.04 -5.13 14.33
N TRP A 162 2.02 -4.85 13.47
CA TRP A 162 2.21 -3.53 12.88
C TRP A 162 1.13 -3.18 11.84
N LEU A 163 0.67 -4.13 11.02
CA LEU A 163 -0.50 -3.89 10.15
C LEU A 163 -1.78 -3.64 10.96
N GLU A 164 -1.99 -4.42 12.03
CA GLU A 164 -3.11 -4.19 12.96
C GLU A 164 -3.03 -2.78 13.56
N SER A 165 -1.82 -2.31 13.89
CA SER A 165 -1.63 -0.94 14.38
C SER A 165 -1.94 0.12 13.33
N ALA A 166 -1.60 -0.11 12.07
CA ALA A 166 -1.93 0.78 10.96
C ALA A 166 -3.45 0.86 10.77
N PHE A 167 -4.16 -0.25 10.93
CA PHE A 167 -5.62 -0.26 10.90
C PHE A 167 -6.25 0.49 12.08
N TYR A 168 -5.90 0.13 13.32
CA TYR A 168 -6.57 0.68 14.51
C TYR A 168 -6.17 2.13 14.84
N TYR A 169 -4.88 2.47 14.73
CA TYR A 169 -4.38 3.80 15.06
C TYR A 169 -4.23 4.70 13.84
N GLY A 170 -3.84 4.11 12.70
CA GLY A 170 -3.67 4.84 11.45
C GLY A 170 -4.97 5.06 10.68
N HIS A 171 -6.07 4.42 11.11
CA HIS A 171 -7.37 4.39 10.43
C HIS A 171 -7.25 3.98 8.95
N ASP A 172 -6.30 3.10 8.64
CA ASP A 172 -6.06 2.65 7.27
C ASP A 172 -6.84 1.37 6.98
N ALA A 173 -7.91 1.52 6.21
CA ALA A 173 -8.73 0.40 5.78
C ALA A 173 -7.98 -0.55 4.82
N GLU A 174 -6.94 -0.07 4.12
CA GLU A 174 -6.08 -0.94 3.30
C GLU A 174 -5.27 -1.92 4.16
N ALA A 175 -4.84 -1.53 5.36
CA ALA A 175 -4.10 -2.43 6.23
C ALA A 175 -4.92 -3.67 6.63
N ALA A 176 -6.24 -3.53 6.82
CA ALA A 176 -7.13 -4.67 7.05
C ALA A 176 -7.23 -5.59 5.82
N HIS A 177 -7.28 -5.01 4.62
CA HIS A 177 -7.22 -5.76 3.37
C HIS A 177 -5.91 -6.55 3.24
N ASP A 178 -4.77 -5.90 3.50
CA ASP A 178 -3.45 -6.52 3.44
C ASP A 178 -3.34 -7.71 4.42
N ILE A 179 -3.87 -7.58 5.64
CA ILE A 179 -3.94 -8.67 6.62
C ILE A 179 -4.81 -9.83 6.10
N ALA A 180 -5.97 -9.52 5.52
CA ALA A 180 -6.86 -10.54 4.98
C ALA A 180 -6.18 -11.36 3.88
N LEU A 181 -5.47 -10.72 2.94
CA LEU A 181 -4.69 -11.40 1.90
C LEU A 181 -3.57 -12.27 2.48
N ILE A 182 -2.94 -11.87 3.58
CA ILE A 182 -1.91 -12.68 4.23
C ILE A 182 -2.52 -13.99 4.74
N TYR A 183 -3.68 -13.94 5.39
CA TYR A 183 -4.39 -15.13 5.88
C TYR A 183 -5.01 -15.97 4.75
N GLU A 184 -5.52 -15.35 3.70
CA GLU A 184 -6.12 -16.05 2.56
C GLU A 184 -5.09 -16.86 1.78
N TYR A 185 -3.94 -16.27 1.47
CA TYR A 185 -2.89 -16.90 0.67
C TYR A 185 -1.81 -17.60 1.50
N GLY A 186 -1.84 -17.50 2.83
CA GLY A 186 -0.83 -18.09 3.72
C GLY A 186 0.57 -17.53 3.46
N ARG A 187 0.70 -16.20 3.38
CA ARG A 187 1.99 -15.54 3.06
C ARG A 187 2.91 -15.46 4.29
N HIS A 188 4.21 -15.26 4.05
CA HIS A 188 5.20 -15.00 5.10
C HIS A 188 5.26 -16.07 6.21
N SER A 189 5.08 -17.35 5.86
CA SER A 189 5.06 -18.47 6.82
C SER A 189 3.89 -18.43 7.81
N ILE A 190 2.80 -17.74 7.46
CA ILE A 190 1.52 -17.80 8.16
C ILE A 190 0.66 -18.86 7.46
N GLU A 191 -0.05 -19.68 8.23
CA GLU A 191 -0.94 -20.70 7.67
C GLU A 191 -2.20 -20.05 7.08
N VAL A 192 -2.77 -20.70 6.07
CA VAL A 192 -4.03 -20.26 5.48
C VAL A 192 -5.13 -20.37 6.51
N ASP A 193 -5.82 -19.27 6.77
CA ASP A 193 -6.98 -19.22 7.65
C ASP A 193 -8.09 -18.39 6.98
N VAL A 194 -8.98 -19.10 6.30
CA VAL A 194 -10.10 -18.49 5.57
C VAL A 194 -11.09 -17.79 6.50
N VAL A 195 -11.21 -18.22 7.76
CA VAL A 195 -12.11 -17.59 8.74
C VAL A 195 -11.50 -16.28 9.21
N ALA A 196 -10.20 -16.27 9.53
CA ALA A 196 -9.50 -15.04 9.86
C ALA A 196 -9.48 -14.05 8.68
N ALA A 197 -9.25 -14.53 7.46
CA ALA A 197 -9.29 -13.71 6.25
C ALA A 197 -10.66 -13.02 6.09
N ALA A 198 -11.76 -13.77 6.19
CA ALA A 198 -13.11 -13.22 6.08
C ALA A 198 -13.41 -12.17 7.17
N GLN A 199 -12.99 -12.41 8.42
CA GLN A 199 -13.13 -11.43 9.50
C GLN A 199 -12.35 -10.13 9.23
N TRP A 200 -11.18 -10.23 8.61
CA TRP A 200 -10.38 -9.05 8.24
C TRP A 200 -10.94 -8.32 7.02
N PHE A 201 -11.48 -9.05 6.03
CA PHE A 201 -12.24 -8.43 4.95
C PHE A 201 -13.47 -7.70 5.48
N GLU A 202 -14.20 -8.26 6.44
CA GLU A 202 -15.32 -7.60 7.13
C GLU A 202 -14.88 -6.28 7.78
N ARG A 203 -13.82 -6.29 8.59
CA ARG A 203 -13.27 -5.08 9.21
C ARG A 203 -12.84 -4.02 8.19
N GLY A 204 -12.17 -4.45 7.11
CA GLY A 204 -11.76 -3.55 6.03
C GLY A 204 -12.94 -2.95 5.28
N ALA A 205 -13.95 -3.77 4.99
CA ALA A 205 -15.17 -3.36 4.32
C ALA A 205 -15.98 -2.36 5.16
N GLU A 206 -16.13 -2.60 6.46
CA GLU A 206 -16.76 -1.68 7.41
C GLU A 206 -15.99 -0.35 7.54
N ALA A 207 -14.66 -0.40 7.43
CA ALA A 207 -13.79 0.78 7.42
C ALA A 207 -13.76 1.51 6.06
N GLY A 208 -14.48 1.02 5.04
CA GLY A 208 -14.62 1.69 3.74
C GLY A 208 -13.64 1.24 2.66
N ASN A 209 -12.87 0.16 2.87
CA ASN A 209 -12.00 -0.39 1.83
C ASN A 209 -12.84 -1.09 0.75
N VAL A 210 -12.74 -0.61 -0.48
CA VAL A 210 -13.55 -1.07 -1.63
C VAL A 210 -13.18 -2.49 -2.06
N GLU A 211 -11.89 -2.83 -2.05
CA GLU A 211 -11.42 -4.18 -2.40
C GLU A 211 -11.92 -5.21 -1.37
N SER A 212 -11.81 -4.90 -0.07
CA SER A 212 -12.36 -5.74 0.99
C SER A 212 -13.88 -5.91 0.93
N MET A 213 -14.63 -4.89 0.48
CA MET A 213 -16.08 -5.06 0.24
C MET A 213 -16.34 -6.09 -0.87
N ALA A 214 -15.56 -6.07 -1.95
CA ALA A 214 -15.71 -7.04 -3.03
C ALA A 214 -15.30 -8.44 -2.58
N GLU A 215 -14.17 -8.59 -1.90
CA GLU A 215 -13.69 -9.88 -1.40
C GLU A 215 -14.61 -10.46 -0.32
N LEU A 216 -15.22 -9.63 0.52
CA LEU A 216 -16.25 -10.08 1.47
C LEU A 216 -17.51 -10.55 0.74
N GLY A 217 -17.90 -9.88 -0.35
CA GLY A 217 -18.97 -10.35 -1.24
C GLY A 217 -18.67 -11.75 -1.76
N LEU A 218 -17.44 -12.00 -2.20
CA LEU A 218 -16.98 -13.31 -2.67
C LEU A 218 -16.97 -14.36 -1.54
N CYS A 219 -16.57 -13.97 -0.33
CA CYS A 219 -16.62 -14.85 0.84
C CYS A 219 -18.04 -15.33 1.12
N TYR A 220 -19.04 -14.45 1.06
CA TYR A 220 -20.45 -14.82 1.22
C TYR A 220 -20.99 -15.63 0.05
N GLU A 221 -20.57 -15.33 -1.18
CA GLU A 221 -20.97 -16.05 -2.38
C GLU A 221 -20.53 -17.52 -2.35
N LEU A 222 -19.29 -17.77 -1.92
CA LEU A 222 -18.68 -19.10 -1.89
C LEU A 222 -18.79 -19.81 -0.53
N GLY A 223 -19.19 -19.10 0.52
CA GLY A 223 -19.15 -19.62 1.90
C GLY A 223 -17.72 -19.81 2.43
N CYS A 224 -16.78 -18.95 2.00
CA CYS A 224 -15.39 -18.99 2.43
C CYS A 224 -15.22 -18.22 3.73
N GLY A 225 -15.02 -18.93 4.85
CA GLY A 225 -14.81 -18.31 6.16
C GLY A 225 -16.08 -17.75 6.82
N VAL A 226 -17.18 -17.64 6.06
CA VAL A 226 -18.53 -17.24 6.52
C VAL A 226 -19.58 -18.24 6.01
N GLU A 227 -20.77 -18.20 6.59
CA GLU A 227 -21.91 -18.94 6.07
C GLU A 227 -22.31 -18.37 4.70
N GLN A 228 -22.50 -19.25 3.71
CA GLN A 228 -22.84 -18.85 2.35
C GLN A 228 -24.18 -18.09 2.32
N SER A 229 -24.21 -16.93 1.68
CA SER A 229 -25.40 -16.08 1.59
C SER A 229 -25.33 -15.16 0.37
N ASP A 230 -26.11 -15.49 -0.67
CA ASP A 230 -26.22 -14.67 -1.88
C ASP A 230 -26.77 -13.26 -1.58
N GLU A 231 -27.64 -13.13 -0.57
CA GLU A 231 -28.20 -11.83 -0.15
C GLU A 231 -27.10 -10.92 0.43
N GLN A 232 -26.22 -11.48 1.28
CA GLN A 232 -25.11 -10.72 1.85
C GLN A 232 -24.03 -10.44 0.79
N ALA A 233 -23.77 -11.39 -0.11
CA ALA A 233 -22.88 -11.18 -1.24
C ALA A 233 -23.36 -10.01 -2.10
N LEU A 234 -24.65 -9.97 -2.46
CA LEU A 234 -25.25 -8.90 -3.22
C LEU A 234 -25.11 -7.54 -2.53
N ASP A 235 -25.36 -7.45 -1.22
CA ASP A 235 -25.25 -6.18 -0.48
C ASP A 235 -23.82 -5.64 -0.51
N TRP A 236 -22.82 -6.48 -0.24
CA TRP A 236 -21.41 -6.08 -0.24
C TRP A 236 -20.89 -5.77 -1.65
N TYR A 237 -21.21 -6.58 -2.65
CA TYR A 237 -20.88 -6.27 -4.03
C TYR A 237 -21.54 -4.97 -4.51
N THR A 238 -22.80 -4.71 -4.13
CA THR A 238 -23.49 -3.47 -4.50
C THR A 238 -22.82 -2.25 -3.87
N LYS A 239 -22.37 -2.34 -2.61
CA LYS A 239 -21.58 -1.28 -1.96
C LYS A 239 -20.27 -1.02 -2.70
N ALA A 240 -19.49 -2.06 -3.00
CA ALA A 240 -18.24 -1.94 -3.76
C ALA A 240 -18.46 -1.38 -5.18
N ALA A 241 -19.49 -1.87 -5.87
CA ALA A 241 -19.86 -1.46 -7.22
C ALA A 241 -20.23 0.02 -7.30
N ASN A 242 -20.97 0.52 -6.31
CA ASN A 242 -21.33 1.94 -6.20
C ASN A 242 -20.13 2.84 -5.93
N LEU A 243 -19.09 2.32 -5.26
CA LEU A 243 -17.80 3.01 -5.06
C LEU A 243 -16.84 2.87 -6.25
N GLY A 244 -17.29 2.22 -7.33
CA GLY A 244 -16.58 2.20 -8.60
C GLY A 244 -15.89 0.88 -8.94
N HIS A 245 -15.89 -0.11 -8.04
CA HIS A 245 -15.24 -1.40 -8.26
C HIS A 245 -15.80 -2.12 -9.49
N ALA A 246 -14.95 -2.42 -10.47
CA ALA A 246 -15.38 -2.94 -11.77
C ALA A 246 -15.90 -4.38 -11.67
N THR A 247 -15.14 -5.27 -11.03
CA THR A 247 -15.52 -6.68 -10.86
C THR A 247 -16.80 -6.81 -10.05
N ALA A 248 -16.99 -5.99 -9.02
CA ALA A 248 -18.21 -6.04 -8.21
C ALA A 248 -19.45 -5.60 -9.01
N LYS A 249 -19.34 -4.63 -9.93
CA LYS A 249 -20.45 -4.28 -10.84
C LYS A 249 -20.83 -5.47 -11.71
N PHE A 250 -19.86 -6.23 -12.20
CA PHE A 250 -20.11 -7.46 -12.96
C PHE A 250 -20.81 -8.51 -12.07
N SER A 251 -20.29 -8.78 -10.87
CA SER A 251 -20.87 -9.75 -9.93
C SER A 251 -22.32 -9.41 -9.56
N VAL A 252 -22.66 -8.13 -9.35
CA VAL A 252 -24.06 -7.72 -9.13
C VAL A 252 -24.93 -8.04 -10.34
N GLY A 253 -24.43 -7.78 -11.56
CA GLY A 253 -25.15 -8.13 -12.79
C GLY A 253 -25.41 -9.64 -12.91
N GLU A 254 -24.42 -10.46 -12.57
CA GLU A 254 -24.53 -11.91 -12.59
C GLU A 254 -25.55 -12.43 -11.57
N ILE A 255 -25.57 -11.86 -10.36
CA ILE A 255 -26.55 -12.21 -9.32
C ILE A 255 -27.99 -11.98 -9.81
N PHE A 256 -28.26 -10.86 -10.48
CA PHE A 256 -29.59 -10.58 -11.05
C PHE A 256 -29.93 -11.46 -12.25
N GLU A 257 -28.96 -11.82 -13.09
CA GLU A 257 -29.17 -12.70 -14.24
C GLU A 257 -29.45 -14.14 -13.82
N GLU A 258 -28.76 -14.62 -12.77
CA GLU A 258 -28.86 -16.01 -12.29
C GLU A 258 -29.91 -16.21 -11.17
N ALA A 259 -30.55 -15.13 -10.72
CA ALA A 259 -31.53 -15.14 -9.63
C ALA A 259 -30.97 -15.66 -8.30
N ARG A 260 -29.73 -15.30 -7.97
CA ARG A 260 -29.04 -15.73 -6.74
C ARG A 260 -29.47 -14.87 -5.56
N GLY A 261 -30.31 -15.39 -4.67
CA GLY A 261 -30.84 -14.64 -3.52
C GLY A 261 -31.85 -13.53 -3.86
N VAL A 262 -32.02 -13.17 -5.14
CA VAL A 262 -32.99 -12.17 -5.63
C VAL A 262 -33.76 -12.68 -6.85
N PRO A 263 -34.96 -12.13 -7.14
CA PRO A 263 -35.67 -12.46 -8.37
C PRO A 263 -34.84 -12.11 -9.61
N GLN A 264 -34.91 -12.97 -10.64
CA GLN A 264 -34.23 -12.74 -11.91
C GLN A 264 -34.67 -11.40 -12.52
N SER A 265 -33.69 -10.61 -12.97
CA SER A 265 -33.91 -9.31 -13.60
C SER A 265 -32.85 -9.03 -14.66
N ASP A 266 -33.08 -9.49 -15.88
CA ASP A 266 -32.18 -9.25 -17.01
C ASP A 266 -32.02 -7.74 -17.32
N GLU A 267 -33.04 -6.93 -17.00
CA GLU A 267 -33.00 -5.47 -17.13
C GLU A 267 -31.98 -4.85 -16.15
N GLU A 268 -32.02 -5.24 -14.87
CA GLU A 268 -31.06 -4.78 -13.87
C GLU A 268 -29.66 -5.32 -14.15
N ALA A 269 -29.54 -6.59 -14.57
CA ALA A 269 -28.28 -7.17 -15.00
C ALA A 269 -27.64 -6.34 -16.13
N CYS A 270 -28.40 -5.99 -17.17
CA CYS A 270 -27.93 -5.13 -18.26
C CYS A 270 -27.44 -3.76 -17.77
N LEU A 271 -28.12 -3.13 -16.81
CA LEU A 271 -27.70 -1.84 -16.24
C LEU A 271 -26.35 -1.95 -15.52
N TRP A 272 -26.15 -3.03 -14.75
CA TRP A 272 -24.91 -3.26 -14.03
C TRP A 272 -23.74 -3.63 -14.95
N TYR A 273 -23.95 -4.54 -15.90
CA TYR A 273 -22.96 -4.86 -16.92
C TYR A 273 -22.58 -3.63 -17.75
N TYR A 274 -23.54 -2.76 -18.10
CA TYR A 274 -23.22 -1.52 -18.81
C TYR A 274 -22.30 -0.60 -17.99
N ARG A 275 -22.55 -0.46 -16.69
CA ARG A 275 -21.69 0.33 -15.79
C ARG A 275 -20.27 -0.23 -15.68
N ALA A 276 -20.11 -1.55 -15.73
CA ALA A 276 -18.81 -2.20 -15.74
C ALA A 276 -18.11 -2.07 -17.11
N ALA A 277 -18.84 -2.28 -18.20
CA ALA A 277 -18.34 -2.13 -19.57
C ALA A 277 -17.84 -0.70 -19.88
N LEU A 278 -18.45 0.33 -19.29
CA LEU A 278 -17.98 1.72 -19.37
C LEU A 278 -16.57 1.93 -18.81
N VAL A 279 -16.16 1.10 -17.84
CA VAL A 279 -14.81 1.11 -17.25
C VAL A 279 -13.84 0.24 -18.05
N GLY A 280 -14.30 -0.40 -19.12
CA GLY A 280 -13.51 -1.28 -19.99
C GLY A 280 -13.56 -2.75 -19.60
N ASP A 281 -14.49 -3.16 -18.72
CA ASP A 281 -14.64 -4.57 -18.37
C ASP A 281 -15.15 -5.40 -19.56
N GLN A 282 -14.34 -6.37 -19.98
CA GLN A 282 -14.59 -7.14 -21.20
C GLN A 282 -15.67 -8.21 -20.99
N ASP A 283 -15.72 -8.81 -19.80
CA ASP A 283 -16.69 -9.86 -19.48
C ASP A 283 -18.10 -9.26 -19.43
N SER A 284 -18.25 -8.05 -18.92
CA SER A 284 -19.48 -7.27 -19.01
C SER A 284 -19.89 -6.97 -20.45
N LYS A 285 -18.96 -6.64 -21.35
CA LYS A 285 -19.28 -6.47 -22.79
C LYS A 285 -19.79 -7.78 -23.39
N VAL A 286 -19.24 -8.93 -23.00
CA VAL A 286 -19.70 -10.25 -23.45
C VAL A 286 -21.11 -10.54 -22.91
N ALA A 287 -21.37 -10.27 -21.63
CA ALA A 287 -22.69 -10.43 -21.02
C ALA A 287 -23.75 -9.53 -21.68
N LEU A 288 -23.42 -8.27 -22.00
CA LEU A 288 -24.29 -7.37 -22.74
C LEU A 288 -24.58 -7.86 -24.17
N ARG A 289 -23.62 -8.50 -24.85
CA ARG A 289 -23.86 -9.12 -26.17
C ARG A 289 -24.80 -10.32 -26.05
N ARG A 290 -24.68 -11.12 -24.98
CA ARG A 290 -25.59 -12.23 -24.68
C ARG A 290 -27.02 -11.71 -24.47
N LEU A 291 -27.17 -10.59 -23.75
CA LEU A 291 -28.47 -9.97 -23.44
C LEU A 291 -28.86 -8.82 -24.39
N TYR A 292 -28.33 -8.78 -25.61
CA TYR A 292 -28.41 -7.60 -26.49
C TYR A 292 -29.83 -7.12 -26.79
N ASP A 293 -30.78 -8.04 -26.95
CA ASP A 293 -32.18 -7.70 -27.25
C ASP A 293 -32.85 -6.89 -26.14
N ILE A 294 -32.45 -7.13 -24.89
CA ILE A 294 -32.91 -6.41 -23.70
C ILE A 294 -32.03 -5.17 -23.49
N ALA A 295 -30.71 -5.31 -23.59
CA ALA A 295 -29.75 -4.25 -23.37
C ALA A 295 -30.01 -3.03 -24.26
N ARG A 296 -30.37 -3.22 -25.54
CA ARG A 296 -30.70 -2.11 -26.46
C ARG A 296 -31.95 -1.31 -26.05
N ILE A 297 -32.84 -1.91 -25.27
CA ILE A 297 -34.08 -1.29 -24.79
C ILE A 297 -33.79 -0.51 -23.51
N VAL A 298 -33.05 -1.12 -22.59
CA VAL A 298 -32.79 -0.58 -21.25
C VAL A 298 -31.65 0.44 -21.25
N VAL A 299 -30.67 0.27 -22.13
CA VAL A 299 -29.44 1.09 -22.17
C VAL A 299 -29.27 1.74 -23.55
N PRO A 300 -29.70 3.00 -23.70
CA PRO A 300 -29.47 3.75 -24.93
C PRO A 300 -27.96 3.92 -25.21
N GLY A 301 -27.52 3.54 -26.42
CA GLY A 301 -26.10 3.65 -26.81
C GLY A 301 -25.24 2.43 -26.49
N VAL A 302 -25.82 1.32 -26.01
CA VAL A 302 -25.06 0.08 -25.74
C VAL A 302 -24.29 -0.43 -26.96
N ALA A 303 -24.82 -0.21 -28.17
CA ALA A 303 -24.18 -0.63 -29.41
C ALA A 303 -22.82 0.05 -29.64
N ASP A 304 -22.64 1.29 -29.17
CA ASP A 304 -21.40 2.03 -29.37
C ASP A 304 -20.26 1.39 -28.56
N ILE A 305 -20.51 1.08 -27.29
CA ILE A 305 -19.55 0.42 -26.40
C ILE A 305 -19.23 -1.02 -26.85
N LEU A 306 -20.20 -1.71 -27.44
CA LEU A 306 -20.00 -3.08 -27.92
C LEU A 306 -19.19 -3.15 -29.21
N ASN A 307 -19.11 -2.07 -29.98
CA ASN A 307 -18.40 -1.99 -31.26
C ASN A 307 -16.96 -1.44 -31.12
N GLU A 308 -16.61 -0.89 -29.95
CA GLU A 308 -15.24 -0.52 -29.53
C GLU A 308 -14.43 -1.73 -29.03
#